data_AF-A0A812N8I0-F1
#
_entry.id   AF-A0A812N8I0-F1
#
_cell.length_a   1.000
_cell.length_b   1.000
_cell.length_c   1.000
_cell.angle_alpha   90.00
_cell.angle_beta   90.00
_cell.angle_gamma   90.00
#
_symmetry.space_group_name_H-M   'P 1'
#
loop_
_entity.id
_entity.type
_entity.pdbx_description
1 polymer ?
#
loop_
_entity_poly.entity_id
_entity_poly.type
_entity_poly.pdbx_seq_one_letter_code
_entity_poly.pdbx_strand_id
1 'polypeptide(L)'
;ERIPADCLLLTSSHADGHCCVETANLDGETNLKKKTAALTPAELESAAQNVRFVGVGAAPCLRCEPPSGDLYAFRSSLELTNGEVRGLGVSTLLLRGTSLQQT
;
A
#
# COMPACT_ATOMS: atom_id res chain seq x y z
N GLU A 1 4.63 10.40 -11.62
CA GLU A 1 5.11 9.12 -12.20
C GLU A 1 3.93 8.15 -12.37
N ARG A 2 3.91 7.28 -13.38
CA ARG A 2 2.79 6.33 -13.55
C ARG A 2 3.04 5.05 -12.76
N ILE A 3 2.04 4.62 -12.00
CA ILE A 3 2.11 3.37 -11.24
C ILE A 3 2.04 2.17 -12.22
N PRO A 4 3.01 1.24 -12.19
CA PRO A 4 3.15 0.19 -13.20
C PRO A 4 2.21 -1.02 -13.01
N ALA A 5 1.78 -1.28 -11.79
CA ALA A 5 0.92 -2.40 -11.38
C ALA A 5 0.07 -1.99 -10.17
N ASP A 6 -0.85 -2.83 -9.73
CA ASP A 6 -1.55 -2.56 -8.47
C ASP A 6 -0.56 -2.76 -7.31
N CYS A 7 -0.29 -1.70 -6.56
CA CYS A 7 0.74 -1.65 -5.53
C CYS A 7 0.13 -1.32 -4.17
N LEU A 8 0.58 -2.03 -3.13
CA LEU A 8 0.30 -1.64 -1.75
C LEU A 8 1.28 -0.54 -1.33
N LEU A 9 0.77 0.60 -0.86
CA LEU A 9 1.60 1.68 -0.32
C LEU A 9 2.13 1.27 1.05
N LEU A 10 3.40 0.86 1.11
CA LEU A 10 4.02 0.47 2.39
C LEU A 10 4.39 1.69 3.22
N THR A 11 5.12 2.64 2.64
CA THR A 11 5.57 3.89 3.27
C THR A 11 5.55 5.02 2.25
N SER A 12 5.51 6.27 2.73
CA SER A 12 5.67 7.47 1.91
C SER A 12 6.82 8.33 2.45
N SER A 13 7.43 9.15 1.60
CA SER A 13 8.41 10.16 2.01
C SER A 13 7.77 11.32 2.77
N HIS A 14 6.45 11.52 2.63
CA HIS A 14 5.72 12.54 3.34
C HIS A 14 5.69 12.22 4.84
N ALA A 15 5.86 13.25 5.70
CA ALA A 15 5.99 13.07 7.14
C ALA A 15 4.81 12.34 7.78
N ASP A 16 3.58 12.56 7.31
CA ASP A 16 2.39 11.88 7.84
C ASP A 16 2.08 10.56 7.12
N GLY A 17 3.02 10.00 6.35
CA GLY A 17 2.87 8.70 5.69
C GLY A 17 1.78 8.67 4.62
N HIS A 18 1.58 9.75 3.88
CA HIS A 18 0.59 9.81 2.81
C HIS A 18 1.21 10.18 1.46
N CYS A 19 0.51 9.82 0.39
CA CYS A 19 0.78 10.34 -0.95
C CYS A 19 -0.55 10.66 -1.64
N CYS A 20 -0.49 11.32 -2.79
CA CYS A 20 -1.66 11.59 -3.61
C CYS A 20 -1.56 10.83 -4.93
N VAL A 21 -2.69 10.41 -5.47
CA VAL A 21 -2.76 9.89 -6.84
C VAL A 21 -3.85 10.58 -7.63
N GLU A 22 -3.56 10.80 -8.90
CA GLU A 22 -4.55 11.24 -9.88
C GLU A 22 -5.14 10.02 -10.59
N THR A 23 -6.47 9.95 -10.69
CA THR A 23 -7.20 8.82 -11.28
C THR A 23 -7.86 9.13 -12.62
N ALA A 24 -7.55 10.28 -13.25
CA ALA A 24 -8.14 10.69 -14.52
C ALA A 24 -8.06 9.63 -15.62
N ASN A 25 -7.02 8.77 -15.60
CA ASN A 25 -6.84 7.68 -16.55
C ASN A 25 -7.76 6.45 -16.31
N LEU A 26 -8.39 6.34 -15.14
CA LEU A 26 -9.24 5.21 -14.75
C LEU A 26 -10.72 5.55 -14.79
N ASP A 27 -11.10 6.67 -14.16
CA ASP A 27 -12.50 7.06 -13.96
C ASP A 27 -12.82 8.48 -14.48
N GLY A 28 -11.83 9.18 -15.07
CA GLY A 28 -11.99 10.56 -15.53
C GLY A 28 -11.98 11.60 -14.42
N GLU A 29 -11.75 11.20 -13.16
CA GLU A 29 -11.71 12.14 -12.04
C GLU A 29 -10.37 12.89 -11.98
N THR A 30 -10.42 14.23 -11.97
CA THR A 30 -9.23 15.10 -11.93
C THR A 30 -8.75 15.41 -10.52
N ASN A 31 -9.53 15.05 -9.49
CA ASN A 31 -9.17 15.29 -8.11
C ASN A 31 -8.03 14.36 -7.67
N LEU A 32 -7.17 14.89 -6.80
CA LEU A 32 -6.17 14.08 -6.12
C LEU A 32 -6.82 13.23 -5.03
N LYS A 33 -6.59 11.93 -5.07
CA LYS A 33 -7.02 10.99 -4.03
C LYS A 33 -5.87 10.74 -3.07
N LYS A 34 -6.08 11.09 -1.80
CA LYS A 34 -5.12 10.82 -0.73
C LYS A 34 -5.04 9.31 -0.46
N LYS A 35 -3.81 8.82 -0.31
CA LYS A 35 -3.48 7.43 0.01
C LYS A 35 -2.64 7.40 1.28
N THR A 36 -2.84 6.38 2.10
CA THR A 36 -2.20 6.25 3.41
C THR A 36 -1.33 5.02 3.43
N ALA A 37 -0.12 5.16 3.94
CA ALA A 37 0.84 4.08 4.08
C ALA A 37 0.33 3.00 5.03
N ALA A 38 0.59 1.75 4.69
CA ALA A 38 0.26 0.60 5.51
C ALA A 38 1.16 0.49 6.75
N LEU A 39 2.38 1.03 6.68
CA LEU A 39 3.41 0.96 7.71
C LEU A 39 3.99 2.34 8.02
N THR A 40 4.50 2.48 9.24
CA THR A 40 5.45 3.54 9.58
C THR A 40 6.85 3.18 9.06
N PRO A 41 7.75 4.17 8.88
CA PRO A 41 9.14 3.89 8.50
C PRO A 41 9.84 2.91 9.43
N ALA A 42 9.61 3.01 10.75
CA ALA A 42 10.18 2.10 11.75
C ALA A 42 9.66 0.66 11.61
N GLU A 43 8.37 0.49 11.30
CA GLU A 43 7.79 -0.83 11.03
C GLU A 43 8.36 -1.44 9.75
N LEU A 44 8.58 -0.63 8.71
CA LEU A 44 9.21 -1.09 7.47
C LEU A 44 10.67 -1.52 7.71
N GLU A 45 11.44 -0.78 8.51
CA GLU A 45 12.81 -1.15 8.87
C GLU A 45 12.85 -2.48 9.63
N SER A 46 11.97 -2.65 10.62
CA SER A 46 11.82 -3.92 11.36
C SER A 46 11.45 -5.07 10.43
N ALA A 47 10.49 -4.87 9.52
CA ALA A 47 10.10 -5.86 8.52
C ALA A 47 11.27 -6.19 7.56
N ALA A 48 12.01 -5.21 7.07
CA ALA A 48 13.10 -5.39 6.14
C ALA A 48 14.29 -6.15 6.76
N GLN A 49 14.57 -5.97 8.05
CA GLN A 49 15.56 -6.75 8.78
C GLN A 49 15.18 -8.23 8.81
N ASN A 50 13.88 -8.54 9.00
CA ASN A 50 13.38 -9.92 8.99
C ASN A 50 13.38 -10.54 7.58
N VAL A 51 13.16 -9.75 6.53
CA VAL A 51 13.21 -10.22 5.13
C VAL A 51 14.65 -10.45 4.65
N ARG A 52 15.67 -9.80 5.22
CA ARG A 52 17.08 -10.12 4.88
C ARG A 52 17.54 -11.48 5.42
N PHE A 53 16.81 -12.06 6.37
CA PHE A 53 17.04 -13.39 6.93
C PHE A 53 15.93 -14.39 6.52
N VAL A 54 15.54 -14.41 5.23
CA VAL A 54 14.65 -15.45 4.69
C VAL A 54 15.28 -16.83 4.94
N GLY A 55 14.82 -17.46 6.01
CA GLY A 55 15.31 -18.75 6.51
C GLY A 55 14.96 -18.99 7.98
N VAL A 56 14.92 -17.94 8.82
CA VAL A 56 14.71 -18.10 10.27
C VAL A 56 13.89 -16.93 10.84
N GLY A 57 12.59 -16.85 10.52
CA GLY A 57 11.68 -15.86 11.10
C GLY A 57 10.34 -15.77 10.37
N ALA A 58 9.27 -15.39 11.09
CA ALA A 58 7.97 -15.11 10.48
C ALA A 58 8.06 -13.79 9.69
N ALA A 59 7.96 -13.85 8.37
CA ALA A 59 7.89 -12.66 7.52
C ALA A 59 6.48 -12.05 7.58
N PRO A 60 6.34 -10.72 7.38
CA PRO A 60 5.01 -10.12 7.28
C PRO A 60 4.22 -10.72 6.12
N CYS A 61 2.93 -10.98 6.34
CA CYS A 61 2.06 -11.67 5.38
C CYS A 61 0.89 -10.79 4.98
N LEU A 62 0.78 -10.49 3.68
CA LEU A 62 -0.39 -9.83 3.11
C LEU A 62 -1.42 -10.88 2.67
N ARG A 63 -2.66 -10.72 3.12
CA ARG A 63 -3.82 -11.48 2.63
C ARG A 63 -4.80 -10.50 2.00
N CYS A 64 -5.24 -10.75 0.79
CA CYS A 64 -6.19 -9.91 0.07
C CYS A 64 -7.27 -10.74 -0.61
N GLU A 65 -8.36 -10.08 -0.97
CA GLU A 65 -9.41 -10.67 -1.80
C GLU A 65 -8.91 -11.01 -3.22
N PRO A 66 -9.61 -11.90 -3.95
CA PRO A 66 -9.33 -12.15 -5.36
C PRO A 66 -9.44 -10.88 -6.21
N PRO A 67 -8.78 -10.81 -7.37
CA PRO A 67 -8.88 -9.67 -8.27
C PRO A 67 -10.33 -9.29 -8.58
N SER A 68 -10.66 -8.02 -8.42
CA SER A 68 -11.99 -7.45 -8.66
C SER A 68 -11.88 -6.26 -9.62
N GLY A 69 -12.92 -6.05 -10.43
CA GLY A 69 -13.05 -4.86 -11.29
C GLY A 69 -13.56 -3.61 -10.57
N ASP A 70 -13.87 -3.71 -9.28
CA ASP A 70 -14.29 -2.58 -8.46
C ASP A 70 -13.08 -1.74 -8.04
N LEU A 71 -12.95 -0.56 -8.64
CA LEU A 71 -11.84 0.37 -8.39
C LEU A 71 -11.88 1.01 -7.00
N TYR A 72 -13.02 0.93 -6.31
CA TYR A 72 -13.27 1.60 -5.03
C TYR A 72 -13.32 0.63 -3.86
N ALA A 73 -13.26 -0.68 -4.12
CA ALA A 73 -13.19 -1.71 -3.11
C ALA A 73 -11.83 -2.40 -3.15
N PHE A 74 -11.24 -2.52 -1.97
CA PHE A 74 -10.11 -3.40 -1.74
C PHE A 74 -10.16 -3.86 -0.28
N ARG A 75 -10.17 -5.17 -0.06
CA ARG A 75 -10.16 -5.78 1.28
C ARG A 75 -8.91 -6.59 1.46
N SER A 76 -8.09 -6.20 2.44
CA SER A 76 -6.90 -6.95 2.81
C SER A 76 -6.55 -6.83 4.27
N SER A 77 -5.65 -7.68 4.72
CA SER A 77 -5.05 -7.67 6.05
C SER A 77 -3.56 -7.92 5.95
N LEU A 78 -2.77 -7.12 6.67
CA LEU A 78 -1.33 -7.32 6.81
C LEU A 78 -1.04 -7.84 8.22
N GLU A 79 -0.48 -9.03 8.29
CA GLU A 79 0.03 -9.64 9.52
C GLU A 79 1.50 -9.27 9.68
N LEU A 80 1.85 -8.59 10.77
CA LEU A 80 3.20 -8.17 11.11
C LEU A 80 3.94 -9.23 11.92
N THR A 81 5.26 -9.10 12.01
CA THR A 81 6.12 -10.07 12.70
C THR A 81 5.89 -10.12 14.22
N ASN A 82 5.29 -9.08 14.80
CA ASN A 82 4.86 -9.02 16.20
C ASN A 82 3.48 -9.69 16.43
N GLY A 83 2.84 -10.25 15.40
CA GLY A 83 1.52 -10.86 15.44
C GLY A 83 0.36 -9.87 15.33
N GLU A 84 0.63 -8.58 15.18
CA GLU A 84 -0.41 -7.58 14.92
C GLU A 84 -1.01 -7.78 13.53
N VAL A 85 -2.33 -7.76 13.43
CA VAL A 85 -3.07 -7.85 12.17
C VAL A 85 -3.73 -6.51 11.87
N ARG A 86 -3.32 -5.88 10.79
CA ARG A 86 -3.82 -4.57 10.35
C ARG A 86 -4.77 -4.72 9.16
N GLY A 87 -6.01 -4.26 9.30
CA GLY A 87 -6.96 -4.18 8.20
C GLY A 87 -6.59 -3.06 7.24
N LEU A 88 -6.50 -3.37 5.96
CA LEU A 88 -6.11 -2.45 4.90
C LEU A 88 -7.21 -2.37 3.84
N GLY A 89 -7.40 -1.16 3.31
CA GLY A 89 -8.46 -0.85 2.36
C GLY A 89 -7.96 -0.15 1.10
N VAL A 90 -8.90 0.30 0.26
CA VAL A 90 -8.59 1.02 -1.00
C VAL A 90 -7.75 2.29 -0.80
N SER A 91 -7.75 2.86 0.41
CA SER A 91 -6.89 4.00 0.79
C SER A 91 -5.40 3.65 0.78
N THR A 92 -5.05 2.37 0.85
CA THR A 92 -3.66 1.87 0.84
C THR A 92 -3.23 1.32 -0.53
N LEU A 93 -4.17 1.20 -1.47
CA LEU A 93 -3.94 0.63 -2.80
C LEU A 93 -3.66 1.74 -3.82
N LEU A 94 -2.57 1.60 -4.55
CA LEU A 94 -2.23 2.40 -5.73
C LEU A 94 -2.55 1.56 -6.97
N LEU A 95 -3.53 1.99 -7.76
CA LEU A 95 -3.95 1.24 -8.94
C LEU A 95 -3.03 1.52 -10.12
N ARG A 96 -2.80 0.51 -10.95
CA ARG A 96 -2.07 0.66 -12.21
C ARG A 96 -2.68 1.78 -13.06
N GLY A 97 -1.83 2.61 -13.66
CA GLY A 97 -2.27 3.69 -14.55
C GLY A 97 -2.70 4.96 -13.82
N THR A 98 -2.79 4.94 -12.48
CA THR A 98 -2.81 6.18 -11.69
C THR A 98 -1.46 6.88 -11.77
N SER A 99 -1.48 8.21 -11.65
CA SER A 99 -0.26 9.01 -11.57
C SER A 99 0.01 9.39 -10.14
N LEU A 100 1.18 9.01 -9.63
CA LEU A 100 1.68 9.44 -8.32
C LEU A 100 1.99 10.93 -8.34
N GLN A 101 1.45 11.63 -7.34
CA GLN A 101 1.58 13.07 -7.12
C GLN A 101 1.90 13.29 -5.63
N GLN A 102 2.60 14.37 -5.29
CA GLN A 102 2.83 14.82 -3.90
C GLN A 102 3.19 13.68 -2.92
N THR A 103 4.45 13.28 -2.96
CA THR A 103 5.05 12.25 -2.09
C THR A 103 6.07 12.85 -1.15
#